data_AF-A0A2S4HGK1-F1
#
_entry.id   AF-A0A2S4HGK1-F1
#
_cell.length_a   1.000
_cell.length_b   1.000
_cell.length_c   1.000
_cell.angle_alpha   90.00
_cell.angle_beta   90.00
_cell.angle_gamma   90.00
#
_symmetry.space_group_name_H-M   'P 1'
#
loop_
_entity.id
_entity.type
_entity.pdbx_description
1 polymer ?
#
loop_
_entity_poly.entity_id
_entity_poly.type
_entity_poly.pdbx_seq_one_letter_code
_entity_poly.pdbx_strand_id
1 'polypeptide(L)'
;MPAKRRHFYNLITVVNAMKIKMKSLMCGPSGTRNIGEIVEVAEAEGLALVDGGYAEEVEPTEQELEAEALAYQDQLDAEAKAEAEKAEAEKAEPDNETAELVLESETAAKPVAAKPRKSKSANNAAE
;
A
#
# COMPACT_ATOMS: atom_id res chain seq x y z
N MET A 1 -16.96 26.73 -13.10
CA MET A 1 -17.45 25.63 -12.24
C MET A 1 -16.41 24.53 -12.17
N PRO A 2 -15.99 24.06 -10.99
CA PRO A 2 -14.94 23.05 -10.87
C PRO A 2 -15.49 21.67 -11.26
N ALA A 3 -14.86 21.04 -12.25
CA ALA A 3 -15.08 19.63 -12.57
C ALA A 3 -14.72 18.79 -11.34
N LYS A 4 -15.75 18.24 -10.68
CA LYS A 4 -15.59 17.33 -9.56
C LYS A 4 -14.76 16.14 -10.05
N ARG A 5 -13.53 16.03 -9.53
CA ARG A 5 -12.64 14.90 -9.67
C ARG A 5 -13.39 13.64 -9.28
N ARG A 6 -13.75 12.87 -10.30
CA ARG A 6 -14.29 11.53 -10.15
C ARG A 6 -13.08 10.62 -9.92
N HIS A 7 -12.61 10.57 -8.68
CA HIS A 7 -11.77 9.49 -8.17
C HIS A 7 -12.63 8.21 -8.15
N PHE A 8 -12.83 7.60 -9.31
CA PHE A 8 -13.38 6.25 -9.37
C PHE A 8 -12.26 5.29 -8.99
N TYR A 9 -12.24 4.99 -7.69
CA TYR A 9 -11.88 3.71 -7.10
C TYR A 9 -10.61 3.03 -7.65
N ASN A 10 -9.48 3.28 -6.99
CA ASN A 10 -8.56 2.19 -6.66
C ASN A 10 -9.26 1.31 -5.62
N LEU A 11 -10.33 0.60 -6.02
CA LEU A 11 -10.83 -0.49 -5.20
C LEU A 11 -9.83 -1.62 -5.40
N ILE A 12 -9.08 -1.85 -4.34
CA ILE A 12 -8.21 -2.98 -4.09
C ILE A 12 -9.03 -4.25 -4.30
N THR A 13 -9.14 -4.70 -5.54
CA THR A 13 -9.30 -6.12 -5.81
C THR A 13 -8.00 -6.73 -5.32
N VAL A 14 -8.06 -7.54 -4.27
CA VAL A 14 -7.05 -8.58 -4.04
C VAL A 14 -7.13 -9.42 -5.31
N VAL A 15 -6.31 -9.07 -6.28
CA VAL A 15 -6.27 -9.74 -7.56
C VAL A 15 -5.49 -11.00 -7.26
N ASN A 16 -6.18 -12.13 -7.11
CA ASN A 16 -5.53 -13.41 -7.24
C ASN A 16 -4.75 -13.36 -8.56
N ALA A 17 -3.44 -13.51 -8.45
CA ALA A 17 -2.55 -13.47 -9.58
C ALA A 17 -2.38 -14.89 -10.11
N MET A 18 -2.41 -15.04 -11.43
CA MET A 18 -2.33 -16.31 -12.14
C MET A 18 -1.20 -16.25 -13.15
N LYS A 19 -0.37 -17.29 -13.19
CA LYS A 19 0.69 -17.44 -14.19
C LYS A 19 0.12 -18.07 -15.45
N ILE A 20 0.28 -17.38 -16.58
CA ILE A 20 -0.13 -17.88 -17.89
C ILE A 20 1.04 -17.86 -18.87
N LYS A 21 1.05 -18.82 -19.80
CA LYS A 21 1.97 -18.87 -20.93
C LYS A 21 1.26 -18.45 -22.20
N MET A 22 1.75 -17.38 -22.83
CA MET A 22 1.13 -16.85 -24.05
C MET A 22 1.36 -17.79 -25.24
N LYS A 23 0.31 -18.14 -25.97
CA LYS A 23 0.39 -18.92 -27.23
C LYS A 23 0.50 -18.03 -28.46
N SER A 24 0.04 -16.79 -28.36
CA SER A 24 0.03 -15.80 -29.44
C SER A 24 0.68 -14.49 -29.01
N LEU A 25 1.25 -13.77 -29.98
CA LEU A 25 1.72 -12.40 -29.77
C LEU A 25 0.52 -11.51 -29.44
N MET A 26 0.56 -10.80 -28.32
CA MET A 26 -0.46 -9.83 -27.94
C MET A 26 0.19 -8.46 -27.78
N CYS A 27 -0.39 -7.43 -28.41
CA CYS A 27 0.06 -6.05 -28.27
C CYS A 27 -1.09 -5.22 -27.71
N GLY A 28 -0.94 -4.75 -26.48
CA GLY A 28 -1.95 -3.98 -25.75
C GLY A 28 -1.39 -2.65 -25.23
N PRO A 29 -2.23 -1.83 -24.58
CA PRO A 29 -1.79 -0.57 -23.97
C PRO A 29 -0.73 -0.78 -22.88
N SER A 30 -0.70 -1.97 -22.28
CA SER A 30 0.28 -2.38 -21.27
C SER A 30 1.60 -2.90 -21.86
N GLY A 31 1.76 -2.88 -23.19
CA GLY A 31 2.95 -3.37 -23.89
C GLY A 31 2.70 -4.62 -24.74
N THR A 32 3.78 -5.27 -25.15
CA THR A 32 3.76 -6.46 -26.01
C THR A 32 4.12 -7.70 -25.21
N ARG A 33 3.28 -8.73 -25.27
CA ARG A 33 3.56 -10.07 -24.72
C ARG A 33 3.91 -11.01 -25.87
N ASN A 34 5.05 -11.69 -25.75
CA ASN A 34 5.59 -12.56 -26.78
C ASN A 34 5.05 -13.99 -26.67
N ILE A 35 5.13 -14.73 -27.77
CA ILE A 35 4.78 -16.15 -27.78
C ILE A 35 5.74 -16.93 -26.88
N GLY A 36 5.18 -17.75 -25.99
CA GLY A 36 5.91 -18.56 -25.03
C GLY A 36 6.31 -17.84 -23.74
N GLU A 37 6.07 -16.53 -23.65
CA GLU A 37 6.33 -15.73 -22.46
C GLU A 37 5.39 -16.15 -21.32
N ILE A 38 5.95 -16.33 -20.12
CA ILE A 38 5.19 -16.61 -18.90
C ILE A 38 5.03 -15.29 -18.16
N VAL A 39 3.78 -14.87 -17.96
CA VAL A 39 3.45 -13.59 -17.33
C VAL A 39 2.45 -13.85 -16.22
N GLU A 40 2.64 -13.13 -15.12
CA GLU A 40 1.70 -13.09 -14.02
C GLU A 40 0.65 -12.01 -14.29
N VAL A 41 -0.61 -12.42 -14.34
CA VAL A 41 -1.75 -11.55 -14.67
C VAL A 41 -2.86 -11.71 -13.65
N ALA A 42 -3.82 -10.80 -13.68
CA ALA A 42 -5.04 -10.94 -12.90
C ALA A 42 -5.77 -12.24 -13.26
N GLU A 43 -6.29 -13.00 -12.29
CA GLU A 43 -7.04 -14.24 -12.52
C GLU A 43 -8.16 -14.05 -13.56
N ALA A 44 -8.93 -12.96 -13.46
CA ALA A 44 -10.00 -12.65 -14.44
C ALA A 44 -9.47 -12.40 -15.86
N GLU A 45 -8.31 -11.77 -16.00
CA GLU A 45 -7.66 -11.56 -17.30
C GLU A 45 -7.06 -12.86 -17.84
N GLY A 46 -6.42 -13.64 -16.96
CA GLY A 46 -5.85 -14.95 -17.27
C GLY A 46 -6.90 -15.91 -17.80
N LEU A 47 -8.02 -16.04 -17.09
CA LEU A 47 -9.16 -16.87 -17.51
C LEU A 47 -9.70 -16.44 -18.88
N ALA A 48 -9.88 -15.12 -19.11
CA ALA A 48 -10.34 -14.63 -20.41
C ALA A 48 -9.36 -14.97 -21.56
N LEU A 49 -8.05 -14.94 -21.30
CA LEU A 49 -7.03 -15.29 -22.28
C LEU A 49 -6.95 -16.79 -22.54
N VAL A 50 -7.12 -17.61 -21.51
CA VAL A 50 -7.17 -19.08 -21.61
C VAL A 50 -8.44 -19.53 -22.34
N ASP A 51 -9.60 -19.01 -21.95
CA ASP A 51 -10.89 -19.29 -22.60
C ASP A 51 -10.90 -18.85 -24.07
N GLY A 52 -10.24 -17.73 -24.38
CA GLY A 52 -10.03 -17.24 -25.74
C GLY A 52 -9.03 -18.05 -26.56
N GLY A 53 -8.33 -19.03 -25.95
CA GLY A 53 -7.29 -19.84 -26.61
C GLY A 53 -5.99 -19.09 -26.91
N TYR A 54 -5.78 -17.91 -26.32
CA TYR A 54 -4.59 -17.08 -26.51
C TYR A 54 -3.44 -17.43 -25.54
N ALA A 55 -3.75 -18.12 -24.45
CA ALA A 55 -2.78 -18.52 -23.43
C ALA A 55 -3.06 -19.93 -22.88
N GLU A 56 -2.12 -20.45 -22.11
CA GLU A 56 -2.26 -21.66 -21.29
C GLU A 56 -2.02 -21.30 -19.82
N GLU A 57 -2.80 -21.89 -18.92
CA GLU A 57 -2.49 -21.85 -17.49
C GLU A 57 -1.18 -22.59 -17.22
N VAL A 58 -0.31 -21.99 -16.42
CA VAL A 58 0.91 -22.63 -15.94
C VAL A 58 0.77 -22.80 -14.44
N GLU A 59 0.60 -24.05 -14.00
CA GLU A 59 0.67 -24.37 -12.57
C GLU A 59 2.08 -24.03 -12.06
N PRO A 60 2.21 -23.31 -10.93
CA PRO A 60 3.51 -23.07 -10.33
C PRO A 60 4.14 -24.41 -9.97
N THR A 61 5.39 -24.60 -10.38
CA THR A 61 6.11 -25.84 -10.06
C THR A 61 6.37 -25.92 -8.55
N GLU A 62 6.45 -27.14 -8.01
CA GLU A 62 6.73 -27.36 -6.57
C GLU A 62 7.98 -26.60 -6.09
N GLN A 63 8.98 -26.44 -6.97
CA GLN A 63 10.20 -25.68 -6.68
C GLN A 63 9.96 -24.17 -6.49
N GLU A 64 9.01 -23.59 -7.22
CA GLU A 64 8.65 -22.17 -7.04
C GLU A 64 7.87 -21.96 -5.75
N LEU A 65 7.00 -22.91 -5.38
CA LEU A 65 6.26 -22.89 -4.13
C LEU A 65 7.19 -23.02 -2.91
N GLU A 66 8.19 -23.90 -2.99
CA GLU A 66 9.21 -24.04 -1.94
C GLU A 66 10.06 -22.77 -1.81
N ALA A 67 10.41 -22.12 -2.92
CA ALA A 67 11.18 -20.88 -2.92
C ALA A 67 10.40 -19.70 -2.29
N GLU A 68 9.11 -19.55 -2.60
CA GLU A 68 8.26 -18.54 -1.98
C GLU A 68 8.04 -18.81 -0.48
N ALA A 69 7.86 -20.07 -0.08
CA ALA A 69 7.70 -20.46 1.31
C ALA A 69 8.95 -20.13 2.15
N LEU A 70 10.15 -20.41 1.61
CA LEU A 70 11.42 -20.04 2.25
C LEU A 70 11.58 -18.52 2.38
N ALA A 71 11.24 -17.76 1.33
CA ALA A 71 11.32 -16.30 1.37
C ALA A 71 10.37 -15.68 2.42
N TYR A 72 9.20 -16.28 2.63
CA TYR A 72 8.27 -15.84 3.66
C TYR A 72 8.78 -16.14 5.07
N GLN A 73 9.41 -17.31 5.26
CA GLN A 73 10.00 -17.69 6.53
C GLN A 73 11.13 -16.73 6.95
N ASP A 74 12.00 -16.34 6.00
CA ASP A 74 13.08 -15.38 6.24
C ASP A 74 12.53 -13.99 6.66
N GLN A 75 11.39 -13.57 6.12
CA GLN A 75 10.73 -12.31 6.51
C GLN A 75 10.20 -12.38 7.95
N LEU A 76 9.53 -13.48 8.31
CA LEU A 76 9.02 -13.68 9.68
C LEU A 76 10.15 -13.72 10.71
N ASP A 77 11.25 -14.41 10.39
CA ASP A 77 12.40 -14.52 11.28
C ASP A 77 13.12 -13.16 11.44
N ALA A 78 13.15 -12.33 10.39
CA ALA A 78 13.68 -10.98 10.44
C ALA A 78 12.80 -10.03 11.28
N GLU A 79 11.48 -10.11 11.14
CA GLU A 79 10.54 -9.34 11.96
C GLU A 79 10.62 -9.74 13.44
N ALA A 80 10.69 -11.04 13.74
CA ALA A 80 10.83 -11.54 15.10
C ALA A 80 12.14 -11.05 15.77
N LYS A 81 13.24 -11.01 15.02
CA LYS A 81 14.52 -10.48 15.52
C LYS A 81 14.46 -8.97 15.77
N ALA A 82 13.77 -8.22 14.92
CA ALA A 82 13.57 -6.78 15.09
C ALA A 82 12.69 -6.44 16.31
N GLU A 83 11.68 -7.26 16.62
CA GLU A 83 10.88 -7.09 17.84
C GLU A 83 11.66 -7.45 19.11
N ALA A 84 12.49 -8.51 19.07
CA ALA A 84 13.33 -8.89 20.20
C ALA A 84 14.35 -7.78 20.57
N GLU A 85 14.95 -7.13 19.58
CA GLU A 85 15.92 -6.04 19.79
C GLU A 85 15.24 -4.77 20.34
N LYS A 86 13.99 -4.49 19.93
CA LYS A 86 13.19 -3.40 20.54
C LYS A 86 12.80 -3.68 21.99
N ALA A 87 12.53 -4.93 22.35
CA ALA A 87 12.17 -5.32 23.71
C ALA A 87 13.34 -5.25 24.71
N GLU A 88 14.60 -5.37 24.26
CA GLU A 88 15.77 -5.18 25.11
C GLU A 88 16.11 -3.70 25.34
N ALA A 89 15.77 -2.81 24.41
CA ALA A 89 16.02 -1.38 24.56
C ALA A 89 15.11 -0.68 25.60
N GLU A 90 13.93 -1.23 25.90
CA GLU A 90 12.95 -0.63 26.83
C GLU A 90 13.22 -0.97 28.32
N LYS A 91 14.19 -1.84 28.62
CA LYS A 91 14.60 -2.15 30.01
C LYS A 91 15.79 -1.34 30.51
N ALA A 92 16.27 -0.38 29.73
CA ALA A 92 17.41 0.46 30.06
C ALA A 92 17.01 1.93 30.21
N GLU A 93 15.98 2.24 31.02
CA GLU A 93 15.91 3.57 31.63
C GLU A 93 16.69 3.55 32.96
N PRO A 94 17.72 4.40 33.10
CA PRO A 94 18.48 4.52 34.32
C PRO A 94 17.66 5.26 35.37
N ASP A 95 17.57 4.65 36.56
CA ASP A 95 17.22 5.32 37.81
C ASP A 95 18.09 6.58 37.97
N ASN A 96 17.54 7.75 37.66
CA ASN A 96 18.12 9.02 38.09
C ASN A 96 17.15 9.70 39.05
N GLU A 97 17.14 9.17 40.27
CA GLU A 97 16.69 9.92 41.43
C GLU A 97 17.60 11.13 41.65
N THR A 98 16.98 12.25 42.05
CA THR A 98 17.56 13.44 42.72
C THR A 98 18.26 14.51 41.88
N ALA A 99 17.50 15.54 41.52
CA ALA A 99 17.87 16.93 41.86
C ALA A 99 16.60 17.77 42.03
N GLU A 100 16.23 18.00 43.30
CA GLU A 100 15.27 19.01 43.74
C GLU A 100 15.72 20.44 43.40
N LEU A 101 14.78 21.37 43.60
CA LEU A 101 14.93 22.84 43.73
C LEU A 101 14.89 23.55 42.36
N VAL A 102 14.08 24.60 42.10
CA VAL A 102 13.35 25.50 43.00
C VAL A 102 12.61 26.54 42.13
N LEU A 103 11.44 26.99 42.61
CA LEU A 103 10.80 28.32 42.40
C LEU A 103 10.43 28.73 40.96
N GLU A 104 9.41 29.53 40.65
CA GLU A 104 8.25 30.13 41.30
C GLU A 104 7.51 30.87 40.16
N SER A 105 6.36 31.45 40.50
CA SER A 105 5.60 32.48 39.77
C SER A 105 4.74 31.99 38.60
N GLU A 106 3.43 31.84 38.82
CA GLU A 106 2.46 32.95 38.77
C GLU A 106 2.62 33.78 37.49
N THR A 107 1.64 33.71 36.59
CA THR A 107 0.63 34.77 36.47
C THR A 107 -0.26 34.58 35.23
N ALA A 108 -1.54 34.91 35.44
CA ALA A 108 -2.45 35.58 34.50
C ALA A 108 -2.83 34.86 33.19
N ALA A 109 -4.03 34.31 33.09
CA ALA A 109 -5.31 35.01 32.79
C ALA A 109 -5.69 35.02 31.29
N LYS A 110 -6.59 34.09 30.92
CA LYS A 110 -7.94 34.30 30.33
C LYS A 110 -8.12 35.20 29.04
N PRO A 111 -9.29 35.14 28.36
CA PRO A 111 -9.41 34.63 26.99
C PRO A 111 -9.94 35.68 25.99
N VAL A 112 -9.62 35.62 24.69
CA VAL A 112 -10.28 36.52 23.71
C VAL A 112 -10.54 35.89 22.33
N ALA A 113 -11.84 35.69 22.12
CA ALA A 113 -12.65 35.99 20.93
C ALA A 113 -12.43 35.25 19.60
N ALA A 114 -13.50 34.52 19.26
CA ALA A 114 -14.00 34.25 17.93
C ALA A 114 -14.03 35.47 17.00
N LYS A 115 -13.87 35.21 15.69
CA LYS A 115 -14.57 35.93 14.63
C LYS A 115 -14.81 34.99 13.42
N PRO A 116 -16.07 34.70 13.07
CA PRO A 116 -16.42 34.15 11.76
C PRO A 116 -16.51 35.28 10.75
N ARG A 117 -16.02 35.09 9.52
CA ARG A 117 -16.36 35.99 8.41
C ARG A 117 -16.88 35.21 7.20
N LYS A 118 -18.09 35.64 6.83
CA LYS A 118 -18.93 35.23 5.71
C LYS A 118 -18.32 35.55 4.34
N SER A 119 -18.74 34.75 3.37
CA SER A 119 -19.27 35.11 2.03
C SER A 119 -18.41 35.85 1.00
N LYS A 120 -18.18 35.17 -0.13
CA LYS A 120 -18.43 35.65 -1.52
C LYS A 120 -18.36 34.42 -2.44
N SER A 121 -19.44 33.86 -3.01
CA SER A 121 -20.35 34.40 -4.04
C SER A 121 -19.62 35.07 -5.21
N ALA A 122 -19.41 34.33 -6.30
CA ALA A 122 -19.46 34.84 -7.66
C ALA A 122 -19.65 33.70 -8.68
N ASN A 123 -20.76 33.81 -9.42
CA ASN A 123 -21.11 33.07 -10.63
C ASN A 123 -20.16 33.38 -11.79
N ASN A 124 -20.19 32.50 -12.81
CA ASN A 124 -20.11 32.74 -14.28
C ASN A 124 -19.78 31.35 -14.90
N ALA A 125 -20.61 30.65 -15.69
CA ALA A 125 -21.63 31.01 -16.69
C ALA A 125 -21.05 31.86 -17.83
N ALA A 126 -20.52 31.16 -18.84
CA ALA A 126 -20.35 31.54 -20.25
C ALA A 126 -19.85 30.23 -20.92
N GLU A 127 -20.74 29.44 -21.52
CA GLU A 127 -21.25 29.56 -22.90
C GLU A 127 -20.19 29.09 -23.92
#